data_AF-A0A1I9L554-F1
#
_entry.id   AF-A0A1I9L554-F1
#
_cell.length_a   1.000
_cell.length_b   1.000
_cell.length_c   1.000
_cell.angle_alpha   90.00
_cell.angle_beta   90.00
_cell.angle_gamma   90.00
#
_symmetry.space_group_name_H-M   'P 1'
#
loop_
_entity.id
_entity.type
_entity.pdbx_description
1 polymer ?
#
loop_
_entity_poly.entity_id
_entity_poly.type
_entity_poly.pdbx_seq_one_letter_code
_entity_poly.pdbx_strand_id
1 'polypeptide(L)'
;GLFLAMHYTSDTATAFSSVAHICRDVNYGWLIRYMHANGASMFFICLFLHVGRGVYYGSYNMIETWNMGIVLLFAVMATAFMGYVLPWGQMSFWGATVITNLLSAIPYIGTTLVEWIWGGFSVDKATLTRFFAFHFILPFIITALVLVHLLFLHETGSNNPTGLNSDADKIPFHPYYTVKDFLGVLILLMAFMILTLFFPDILGDPDNYTPANPLNTPPHIKPEWYFLFAYAILRSIPNKLGGVLALILSIVILAFMPLLHTSKQRALTFRPITQTMY
;
A
#
# COMPACT_ATOMS: atom_id res chain seq x y z
N GLY A 1 -0.20 9.63 -11.71
CA GLY A 1 0.91 8.78 -12.17
C GLY A 1 1.52 9.33 -13.43
N LEU A 2 1.25 8.72 -14.59
CA LEU A 2 1.90 9.06 -15.86
C LEU A 2 1.88 10.56 -16.21
N PHE A 3 0.71 11.22 -16.12
CA PHE A 3 0.59 12.66 -16.38
C PHE A 3 1.40 13.53 -15.41
N LEU A 4 1.56 13.12 -14.14
CA LEU A 4 2.42 13.83 -13.19
C LEU A 4 3.89 13.67 -13.58
N ALA A 5 4.29 12.47 -14.02
CA ALA A 5 5.65 12.16 -14.44
C ALA A 5 6.10 12.98 -15.67
N MET A 6 5.17 13.45 -16.51
CA MET A 6 5.49 14.36 -17.63
C MET A 6 5.98 15.74 -17.18
N HIS A 7 5.76 16.11 -15.91
CA HIS A 7 6.09 17.43 -15.36
C HIS A 7 6.99 17.38 -14.12
N TYR A 8 7.21 16.18 -13.55
CA TYR A 8 8.05 15.98 -12.36
C TYR A 8 9.52 15.81 -12.73
N THR A 9 10.42 16.34 -11.89
CA THR A 9 11.88 16.16 -12.03
C THR A 9 12.46 15.50 -10.78
N SER A 10 13.23 14.43 -10.94
CA SER A 10 13.76 13.64 -9.81
C SER A 10 15.14 14.11 -9.29
N ASP A 11 15.49 15.38 -9.50
CA ASP A 11 16.68 15.99 -8.91
C ASP A 11 16.30 16.64 -7.57
N THR A 12 17.08 16.42 -6.51
CA THR A 12 16.76 16.90 -5.15
C THR A 12 16.63 18.41 -5.06
N ALA A 13 17.31 19.16 -5.93
CA ALA A 13 17.18 20.61 -6.00
C ALA A 13 15.84 21.09 -6.61
N THR A 14 15.15 20.23 -7.37
CA THR A 14 13.95 20.61 -8.14
C THR A 14 12.72 19.74 -7.87
N ALA A 15 12.85 18.62 -7.14
CA ALA A 15 11.75 17.69 -6.92
C ALA A 15 10.55 18.35 -6.22
N PHE A 16 10.79 18.99 -5.08
CA PHE A 16 9.74 19.70 -4.34
C PHE A 16 9.11 20.83 -5.17
N SER A 17 9.94 21.64 -5.84
CA SER A 17 9.44 22.75 -6.66
C SER A 17 8.70 22.27 -7.92
N SER A 18 9.07 21.14 -8.51
CA SER A 18 8.35 20.55 -9.65
C SER A 18 6.95 20.08 -9.26
N VAL A 19 6.78 19.54 -8.05
CA VAL A 19 5.44 19.19 -7.51
C VAL A 19 4.62 20.46 -7.25
N ALA A 20 5.24 21.51 -6.73
CA ALA A 20 4.55 22.80 -6.56
C ALA A 20 4.13 23.41 -7.91
N HIS A 21 5.01 23.36 -8.93
CA HIS A 21 4.72 23.77 -10.30
C HIS A 21 3.55 22.97 -10.90
N ILE A 22 3.50 21.65 -10.70
CA ILE A 22 2.35 20.83 -11.12
C ILE A 22 1.05 21.37 -10.52
N CYS A 23 1.03 21.68 -9.22
CA CYS A 23 -0.19 22.15 -8.58
C CYS A 23 -0.60 23.57 -9.00
N ARG A 24 0.36 24.43 -9.37
CA ARG A 24 0.13 25.88 -9.54
C ARG A 24 0.05 26.32 -11.00
N ASP A 25 0.86 25.72 -11.87
CA ASP A 25 1.11 26.22 -13.22
C ASP A 25 0.61 25.26 -14.32
N VAL A 26 0.49 23.96 -14.02
CA VAL A 26 -0.05 22.97 -14.96
C VAL A 26 -1.58 23.01 -14.93
N ASN A 27 -2.20 23.10 -16.10
CA ASN A 27 -3.66 23.06 -16.26
C ASN A 27 -4.25 21.79 -15.60
N TYR A 28 -5.14 21.98 -14.63
CA TYR A 28 -5.70 20.90 -13.79
C TYR A 28 -4.67 20.05 -13.03
N GLY A 29 -3.41 20.50 -12.94
CA GLY A 29 -2.35 19.72 -12.31
C GLY A 29 -2.56 19.50 -10.81
N TRP A 30 -3.15 20.46 -10.09
CA TRP A 30 -3.58 20.28 -8.70
C TRP A 30 -4.56 19.11 -8.57
N LEU A 31 -5.56 19.02 -9.46
CA LEU A 31 -6.57 17.97 -9.41
C LEU A 31 -5.91 16.61 -9.66
N ILE A 32 -5.05 16.50 -10.68
CA ILE A 32 -4.33 15.25 -10.97
C ILE A 32 -3.43 14.85 -9.79
N ARG A 33 -2.75 15.80 -9.15
CA ARG A 33 -1.87 15.56 -7.99
C ARG A 33 -2.68 15.05 -6.80
N TYR A 34 -3.77 15.72 -6.45
CA TYR A 34 -4.62 15.32 -5.32
C TYR A 34 -5.39 14.03 -5.60
N MET A 35 -5.83 13.79 -6.83
CA MET A 35 -6.36 12.49 -7.24
C MET A 35 -5.33 11.38 -7.04
N HIS A 36 -4.05 11.63 -7.33
CA HIS A 36 -3.01 10.62 -7.15
C HIS A 36 -2.71 10.35 -5.67
N ALA A 37 -2.60 11.40 -4.85
CA ALA A 37 -2.36 11.29 -3.41
C ALA A 37 -3.54 10.63 -2.68
N ASN A 38 -4.75 11.13 -2.87
CA ASN A 38 -5.95 10.55 -2.26
C ASN A 38 -6.30 9.18 -2.87
N GLY A 39 -5.96 8.95 -4.13
CA GLY A 39 -6.11 7.66 -4.79
C GLY A 39 -5.26 6.57 -4.14
N ALA A 40 -4.05 6.90 -3.67
CA ALA A 40 -3.23 5.97 -2.89
C ALA A 40 -3.92 5.58 -1.57
N SER A 41 -4.51 6.55 -0.85
CA SER A 41 -5.30 6.26 0.35
C SER A 41 -6.52 5.39 0.05
N MET A 42 -7.30 5.71 -0.99
CA MET A 42 -8.45 4.88 -1.41
C MET A 42 -8.01 3.46 -1.78
N PHE A 43 -6.83 3.31 -2.39
CA PHE A 43 -6.25 1.99 -2.71
C PHE A 43 -6.07 1.16 -1.43
N PHE A 44 -5.47 1.73 -0.37
CA PHE A 44 -5.29 1.02 0.90
C PHE A 44 -6.59 0.73 1.63
N ILE A 45 -7.57 1.63 1.58
CA ILE A 45 -8.93 1.34 2.11
C ILE A 45 -9.49 0.10 1.41
N CYS A 46 -9.46 0.06 0.07
CA CYS A 46 -9.92 -1.08 -0.70
C CYS A 46 -9.12 -2.35 -0.39
N LEU A 47 -7.78 -2.27 -0.24
CA LEU A 47 -6.95 -3.41 0.12
C LEU A 47 -7.30 -3.96 1.51
N PHE A 48 -7.43 -3.12 2.52
CA PHE A 48 -7.76 -3.57 3.88
C PHE A 48 -9.15 -4.20 3.94
N LEU A 49 -10.13 -3.62 3.26
CA LEU A 49 -11.46 -4.23 3.14
C LEU A 49 -11.40 -5.57 2.37
N HIS A 50 -10.60 -5.66 1.31
CA HIS A 50 -10.44 -6.87 0.51
C HIS A 50 -9.77 -8.00 1.31
N VAL A 51 -8.70 -7.70 2.04
CA VAL A 51 -8.02 -8.64 2.94
C VAL A 51 -8.97 -9.05 4.07
N GLY A 52 -9.63 -8.09 4.72
CA GLY A 52 -10.62 -8.34 5.78
C GLY A 52 -11.75 -9.26 5.33
N ARG A 53 -12.30 -9.04 4.13
CA ARG A 53 -13.27 -9.95 3.50
C ARG A 53 -12.68 -11.35 3.35
N GLY A 54 -11.44 -11.46 2.89
CA GLY A 54 -10.77 -12.74 2.71
C GLY A 54 -10.57 -13.51 4.02
N VAL A 55 -10.26 -12.79 5.10
CA VAL A 55 -10.19 -13.33 6.46
C VAL A 55 -11.57 -13.77 6.95
N TYR A 56 -12.57 -12.89 6.86
CA TYR A 56 -13.92 -13.12 7.41
C TYR A 56 -14.64 -14.30 6.74
N TYR A 57 -14.50 -14.46 5.42
CA TYR A 57 -15.17 -15.56 4.70
C TYR A 57 -14.28 -16.80 4.49
N GLY A 58 -13.07 -16.84 5.05
CA GLY A 58 -12.16 -17.98 4.86
C GLY A 58 -11.70 -18.16 3.42
N SER A 59 -11.59 -17.06 2.66
CA SER A 59 -11.11 -17.09 1.28
C SER A 59 -9.62 -17.36 1.19
N TYR A 60 -8.86 -17.20 2.29
CA TYR A 60 -7.44 -17.58 2.36
C TYR A 60 -7.17 -19.07 2.08
N ASN A 61 -8.20 -19.93 2.17
CA ASN A 61 -8.09 -21.35 1.78
C ASN A 61 -7.89 -21.56 0.27
N MET A 62 -8.02 -20.52 -0.57
CA MET A 62 -7.54 -20.53 -1.96
C MET A 62 -6.06 -20.11 -1.93
N ILE A 63 -5.18 -21.04 -1.57
CA ILE A 63 -3.82 -20.78 -1.08
C ILE A 63 -2.99 -19.99 -2.09
N GLU A 64 -3.07 -20.34 -3.37
CA GLU A 64 -2.33 -19.73 -4.48
C GLU A 64 -2.80 -18.30 -4.70
N THR A 65 -4.13 -18.10 -4.75
CA THR A 65 -4.74 -16.77 -4.86
C THR A 65 -4.37 -15.90 -3.65
N TRP A 66 -4.45 -16.47 -2.45
CA TRP A 66 -4.17 -15.76 -1.19
C TRP A 66 -2.71 -15.34 -1.08
N ASN A 67 -1.77 -16.25 -1.34
CA ASN A 67 -0.34 -15.94 -1.30
C ASN A 67 0.04 -14.94 -2.38
N MET A 68 -0.57 -15.01 -3.58
CA MET A 68 -0.41 -13.98 -4.60
C MET A 68 -0.97 -12.62 -4.11
N GLY A 69 -2.07 -12.62 -3.37
CA GLY A 69 -2.61 -11.44 -2.70
C GLY A 69 -1.64 -10.80 -1.70
N ILE A 70 -0.90 -11.62 -0.93
CA ILE A 70 0.12 -11.13 0.01
C ILE A 70 1.31 -10.49 -0.74
N VAL A 71 1.77 -11.10 -1.83
CA VAL A 71 2.83 -10.51 -2.67
C VAL A 71 2.36 -9.20 -3.31
N LEU A 72 1.10 -9.13 -3.78
CA LEU A 72 0.50 -7.89 -4.26
C LEU A 72 0.45 -6.81 -3.16
N LEU A 73 0.09 -7.19 -1.93
CA LEU A 73 0.09 -6.27 -0.79
C LEU A 73 1.49 -5.68 -0.57
N PHE A 74 2.54 -6.51 -0.51
CA PHE A 74 3.92 -6.03 -0.38
C PHE A 74 4.34 -5.12 -1.55
N ALA A 75 3.98 -5.46 -2.79
CA ALA A 75 4.32 -4.67 -3.96
C ALA A 75 3.65 -3.28 -3.93
N VAL A 76 2.37 -3.20 -3.53
CA VAL A 76 1.64 -1.93 -3.38
C VAL A 76 2.21 -1.10 -2.23
N MET A 77 2.54 -1.74 -1.10
CA MET A 77 3.20 -1.06 0.04
C MET A 77 4.54 -0.44 -0.37
N ALA A 78 5.38 -1.20 -1.07
CA ALA A 78 6.65 -0.69 -1.59
C ALA A 78 6.44 0.48 -2.57
N THR A 79 5.48 0.34 -3.48
CA THR A 79 5.15 1.38 -4.47
C THR A 79 4.68 2.67 -3.80
N ALA A 80 3.79 2.57 -2.82
CA ALA A 80 3.26 3.73 -2.10
C ALA A 80 4.34 4.43 -1.28
N PHE A 81 5.17 3.67 -0.55
CA PHE A 81 6.31 4.21 0.18
C PHE A 81 7.25 5.00 -0.75
N MET A 82 7.70 4.42 -1.87
CA MET A 82 8.58 5.13 -2.80
C MET A 82 7.90 6.35 -3.43
N GLY A 83 6.59 6.26 -3.71
CA GLY A 83 5.80 7.39 -4.22
C GLY A 83 5.74 8.55 -3.24
N TYR A 84 5.62 8.26 -1.95
CA TYR A 84 5.60 9.26 -0.89
C TYR A 84 6.96 9.94 -0.68
N VAL A 85 8.07 9.34 -1.13
CA VAL A 85 9.39 9.99 -1.10
C VAL A 85 9.53 11.06 -2.18
N LEU A 86 8.82 10.94 -3.31
CA LEU A 86 9.02 11.78 -4.50
C LEU A 86 8.77 13.29 -4.30
N PRO A 87 7.77 13.73 -3.49
CA PRO A 87 7.60 15.17 -3.23
C PRO A 87 8.79 15.83 -2.53
N TRP A 88 9.69 15.04 -1.92
CA TRP A 88 10.89 15.53 -1.25
C TRP A 88 10.61 16.59 -0.16
N GLY A 89 9.52 16.40 0.59
CA GLY A 89 9.22 17.14 1.81
C GLY A 89 9.87 16.53 3.05
N GLN A 90 9.64 17.13 4.22
CA GLN A 90 10.20 16.65 5.49
C GLN A 90 9.81 15.20 5.80
N MET A 91 8.51 14.87 5.72
CA MET A 91 8.05 13.50 6.00
C MET A 91 8.53 12.51 4.94
N SER A 92 8.60 12.92 3.68
CA SER A 92 9.18 12.13 2.58
C SER A 92 10.63 11.72 2.88
N PHE A 93 11.49 12.69 3.19
CA PHE A 93 12.91 12.46 3.42
C PHE A 93 13.17 11.63 4.67
N TRP A 94 12.59 12.05 5.80
CA TRP A 94 12.83 11.36 7.07
C TRP A 94 12.18 9.97 7.08
N GLY A 95 11.02 9.82 6.43
CA GLY A 95 10.38 8.52 6.22
C GLY A 95 11.29 7.58 5.42
N ALA A 96 11.88 8.08 4.33
CA ALA A 96 12.86 7.31 3.56
C ALA A 96 14.04 6.87 4.42
N THR A 97 14.65 7.79 5.18
CA THR A 97 15.79 7.51 6.05
C THR A 97 15.46 6.46 7.10
N VAL A 98 14.34 6.60 7.82
CA VAL A 98 13.96 5.67 8.89
C VAL A 98 13.63 4.28 8.33
N ILE A 99 12.77 4.20 7.31
CA ILE A 99 12.27 2.91 6.79
C ILE A 99 13.39 2.11 6.12
N THR A 100 14.22 2.73 5.28
CA THR A 100 15.32 2.01 4.63
C THR A 100 16.40 1.57 5.64
N ASN A 101 16.67 2.38 6.66
CA ASN A 101 17.63 2.04 7.71
C ASN A 101 17.17 0.89 8.64
N LEU A 102 15.93 0.41 8.51
CA LEU A 102 15.49 -0.83 9.15
C LEU A 102 16.28 -2.04 8.64
N LEU A 103 16.73 -2.02 7.37
CA LEU A 103 17.56 -3.10 6.79
C LEU A 103 18.94 -3.21 7.44
N SER A 104 19.41 -2.14 8.10
CA SER A 104 20.65 -2.16 8.87
C SER A 104 20.58 -3.12 10.07
N ALA A 105 19.38 -3.58 10.45
CA ALA A 105 19.20 -4.58 11.50
C ALA A 105 19.66 -5.99 11.08
N ILE A 106 19.81 -6.25 9.77
CA ILE A 106 20.24 -7.56 9.26
C ILE A 106 21.71 -7.78 9.65
N PRO A 107 22.04 -8.86 10.39
CA PRO A 107 23.41 -9.14 10.79
C PRO A 107 24.36 -9.25 9.60
N TYR A 108 25.59 -8.77 9.78
CA TYR A 108 26.71 -8.83 8.83
C TYR A 108 26.57 -7.96 7.56
N ILE A 109 25.42 -7.97 6.89
CA ILE A 109 25.22 -7.33 5.58
C ILE A 109 24.34 -6.07 5.61
N GLY A 110 23.68 -5.79 6.74
CA GLY A 110 22.63 -4.77 6.83
C GLY A 110 23.10 -3.36 6.44
N THR A 111 24.23 -2.90 6.97
CA THR A 111 24.76 -1.56 6.64
C THR A 111 25.10 -1.43 5.15
N THR A 112 25.76 -2.45 4.57
CA THR A 112 26.07 -2.47 3.13
C THR A 112 24.81 -2.43 2.28
N LEU A 113 23.73 -3.14 2.67
CA LEU A 113 22.46 -3.10 1.95
C LEU A 113 21.81 -1.72 1.99
N VAL A 114 21.84 -1.04 3.14
CA VAL A 114 21.29 0.33 3.28
C VAL A 114 22.04 1.31 2.38
N GLU A 115 23.36 1.34 2.45
CA GLU A 115 24.20 2.21 1.62
C GLU A 115 24.05 1.88 0.12
N TRP A 116 23.88 0.60 -0.22
CA TRP A 116 23.61 0.18 -1.59
C TRP A 116 22.25 0.70 -2.09
N ILE A 117 21.19 0.60 -1.27
CA ILE A 117 19.86 1.15 -1.60
C ILE A 117 19.90 2.67 -1.72
N TRP A 118 20.66 3.36 -0.89
CA TRP A 118 20.84 4.81 -1.00
C TRP A 118 21.72 5.19 -2.20
N GLY A 119 22.69 4.36 -2.54
CA GLY A 119 23.75 4.72 -3.49
C GLY A 119 24.70 5.77 -2.93
N GLY A 120 24.93 5.73 -1.62
CA GLY A 120 25.72 6.69 -0.87
C GLY A 120 25.56 6.48 0.64
N PHE A 121 26.10 7.40 1.43
CA PHE A 121 26.12 7.30 2.90
C PHE A 121 24.84 7.82 3.58
N SER A 122 23.92 8.41 2.82
CA SER A 122 22.64 8.92 3.30
C SER A 122 21.62 8.95 2.17
N VAL A 123 20.35 9.17 2.50
CA VAL A 123 19.31 9.47 1.52
C VAL A 123 19.64 10.78 0.82
N ASP A 124 19.85 10.74 -0.50
CA ASP A 124 20.25 11.91 -1.30
C ASP A 124 19.80 11.75 -2.78
N LYS A 125 20.38 12.51 -3.71
CA LYS A 125 20.07 12.54 -5.14
C LYS A 125 20.01 11.17 -5.82
N ALA A 126 20.96 10.30 -5.52
CA ALA A 126 20.98 8.95 -6.05
C ALA A 126 19.76 8.12 -5.61
N THR A 127 19.32 8.29 -4.35
CA THR A 127 18.13 7.65 -3.78
C THR A 127 16.85 8.16 -4.44
N LEU A 128 16.70 9.47 -4.59
CA LEU A 128 15.48 10.05 -5.16
C LEU A 128 15.27 9.63 -6.63
N THR A 129 16.34 9.70 -7.42
CA THR A 129 16.29 9.36 -8.86
C THR A 129 15.90 7.89 -9.07
N ARG A 130 16.49 6.97 -8.30
CA ARG A 130 16.13 5.54 -8.41
C ARG A 130 14.75 5.24 -7.83
N PHE A 131 14.33 5.92 -6.77
CA PHE A 131 12.98 5.72 -6.19
C PHE A 131 11.90 6.17 -7.18
N PHE A 132 12.14 7.24 -7.95
CA PHE A 132 11.26 7.60 -9.05
C PHE A 132 11.17 6.48 -10.10
N ALA A 133 12.31 5.95 -10.55
CA ALA A 133 12.34 4.85 -11.52
C ALA A 133 11.61 3.59 -11.02
N PHE A 134 11.86 3.18 -9.77
CA PHE A 134 11.17 2.03 -9.16
C PHE A 134 9.68 2.27 -8.97
N HIS A 135 9.30 3.44 -8.46
CA HIS A 135 7.89 3.83 -8.31
C HIS A 135 7.15 3.86 -9.66
N PHE A 136 7.85 4.20 -10.74
CA PHE A 136 7.27 4.20 -12.08
C PHE A 136 7.04 2.78 -12.62
N ILE A 137 8.02 1.87 -12.48
CA ILE A 137 7.91 0.52 -13.07
C ILE A 137 7.03 -0.44 -12.26
N LEU A 138 7.02 -0.31 -10.92
CA LEU A 138 6.30 -1.25 -10.05
C LEU A 138 4.79 -1.35 -10.31
N PRO A 139 4.03 -0.27 -10.58
CA PRO A 139 2.62 -0.37 -10.98
C PRO A 139 2.37 -1.29 -12.18
N PHE A 140 3.30 -1.37 -13.13
CA PHE A 140 3.18 -2.28 -14.28
C PHE A 140 3.45 -3.73 -13.88
N ILE A 141 4.43 -3.95 -12.99
CA ILE A 141 4.67 -5.26 -12.39
C ILE A 141 3.45 -5.72 -11.58
N ILE A 142 2.86 -4.84 -10.76
CA ILE A 142 1.63 -5.09 -10.02
C ILE A 142 0.50 -5.49 -10.96
N THR A 143 0.37 -4.83 -12.12
CA THR A 143 -0.63 -5.20 -13.13
C THR A 143 -0.44 -6.65 -13.61
N ALA A 144 0.80 -7.07 -13.91
CA ALA A 144 1.09 -8.45 -14.28
C ALA A 144 0.78 -9.44 -13.13
N LEU A 145 1.11 -9.08 -11.88
CA LEU A 145 0.80 -9.88 -10.69
C LEU A 145 -0.72 -10.00 -10.45
N VAL A 146 -1.52 -8.97 -10.75
CA VAL A 146 -2.99 -9.03 -10.69
C VAL A 146 -3.54 -10.03 -11.70
N LEU A 147 -2.97 -10.12 -12.90
CA LEU A 147 -3.39 -11.13 -13.89
C LEU A 147 -3.14 -12.56 -13.37
N VAL A 148 -1.99 -12.80 -12.74
CA VAL A 148 -1.68 -14.09 -12.10
C VAL A 148 -2.63 -14.37 -10.93
N HIS A 149 -2.92 -13.36 -10.11
CA HIS A 149 -3.88 -13.49 -9.01
C HIS A 149 -5.28 -13.87 -9.49
N LEU A 150 -5.76 -13.24 -10.58
CA LEU A 150 -7.04 -13.56 -11.19
C LEU A 150 -7.05 -14.92 -11.89
N LEU A 151 -5.92 -15.34 -12.48
CA LEU A 151 -5.78 -16.67 -13.05
C LEU A 151 -5.98 -17.75 -11.98
N PHE A 152 -5.28 -17.66 -10.84
CA PHE A 152 -5.49 -18.59 -9.74
C PHE A 152 -6.92 -18.56 -9.17
N LEU A 153 -7.55 -17.39 -9.15
CA LEU A 153 -8.95 -17.28 -8.74
C LEU A 153 -9.88 -18.00 -9.73
N HIS A 154 -9.60 -17.92 -11.03
CA HIS A 154 -10.42 -18.55 -12.06
C HIS A 154 -10.35 -20.08 -12.06
N GLU A 155 -9.25 -20.68 -11.57
CA GLU A 155 -9.14 -22.14 -11.41
C GLU A 155 -10.17 -22.70 -10.42
N THR A 156 -10.57 -21.93 -9.40
CA THR A 156 -11.49 -22.38 -8.34
C THR A 156 -12.84 -21.69 -8.37
N GLY A 157 -12.92 -20.50 -8.96
CA GLY A 157 -14.06 -19.61 -8.84
C GLY A 157 -14.08 -18.85 -7.50
N SER A 158 -15.00 -17.89 -7.39
CA SER A 158 -15.13 -17.09 -6.16
C SER A 158 -15.74 -17.90 -5.00
N ASN A 159 -15.23 -17.65 -3.79
CA ASN A 159 -15.92 -18.01 -2.55
C ASN A 159 -17.20 -17.15 -2.36
N ASN A 160 -18.10 -17.57 -1.47
CA ASN A 160 -19.34 -16.86 -1.16
C ASN A 160 -19.56 -16.72 0.37
N PRO A 161 -20.50 -15.87 0.82
CA PRO A 161 -20.68 -15.58 2.24
C PRO A 161 -21.00 -16.80 3.12
N THR A 162 -21.59 -17.87 2.59
CA THR A 162 -21.88 -19.07 3.38
C THR A 162 -20.65 -19.95 3.60
N GLY A 163 -19.62 -19.81 2.75
CA GLY A 163 -18.44 -20.67 2.73
C GLY A 163 -18.68 -22.08 2.18
N LEU A 164 -19.90 -22.38 1.72
CA LEU A 164 -20.26 -23.65 1.07
C LEU A 164 -19.96 -23.61 -0.44
N ASN A 165 -19.94 -24.76 -1.11
CA ASN A 165 -19.83 -24.81 -2.58
C ASN A 165 -21.11 -24.21 -3.21
N SER A 166 -20.94 -23.22 -4.09
CA SER A 166 -22.01 -22.53 -4.82
C SER A 166 -22.24 -23.04 -6.25
N ASP A 167 -21.62 -24.15 -6.67
CA ASP A 167 -21.74 -24.71 -8.03
C ASP A 167 -23.19 -24.97 -8.46
N ALA A 168 -24.05 -25.35 -7.50
CA ALA A 168 -25.47 -25.62 -7.74
C ALA A 168 -26.30 -24.36 -8.09
N ASP A 169 -25.79 -23.15 -7.82
CA ASP A 169 -26.51 -21.88 -7.98
C ASP A 169 -25.61 -20.79 -8.59
N LYS A 170 -24.84 -21.17 -9.62
CA LYS A 170 -24.04 -20.20 -10.38
C LYS A 170 -24.92 -19.39 -11.32
N ILE A 171 -24.68 -18.08 -11.35
CA ILE A 171 -25.21 -17.15 -12.34
C ILE A 171 -24.07 -16.60 -13.21
N PRO A 172 -24.34 -16.23 -14.48
CA PRO A 172 -23.32 -15.63 -15.33
C PRO A 172 -22.83 -14.30 -14.75
N PHE A 173 -21.57 -13.93 -15.04
CA PHE A 173 -21.01 -12.67 -14.56
C PHE A 173 -21.76 -11.45 -15.12
N HIS A 174 -22.04 -11.46 -16.42
CA HIS A 174 -22.89 -10.46 -17.09
C HIS A 174 -24.33 -10.98 -17.19
N PRO A 175 -25.37 -10.17 -16.89
CA PRO A 175 -25.31 -8.76 -16.49
C PRO A 175 -25.14 -8.52 -14.98
N TYR A 176 -25.34 -9.54 -14.16
CA TYR A 176 -25.55 -9.41 -12.72
C TYR A 176 -24.40 -8.71 -11.98
N TYR A 177 -23.18 -9.24 -12.09
CA TYR A 177 -22.03 -8.68 -11.42
C TYR A 177 -21.49 -7.45 -12.16
N THR A 178 -21.61 -7.37 -13.49
CA THR A 178 -21.24 -6.14 -14.22
C THR A 178 -22.01 -4.90 -13.75
N VAL A 179 -23.33 -5.02 -13.54
CA VAL A 179 -24.15 -3.89 -13.05
C VAL A 179 -23.83 -3.56 -11.60
N LYS A 180 -23.63 -4.59 -10.76
CA LYS A 180 -23.26 -4.42 -9.35
C LYS A 180 -21.89 -3.74 -9.20
N ASP A 181 -20.92 -4.14 -10.01
CA ASP A 181 -19.58 -3.57 -10.01
C ASP A 181 -19.60 -2.13 -10.52
N PHE A 182 -20.42 -1.82 -11.54
CA PHE A 182 -20.62 -0.44 -12.00
C PHE A 182 -21.18 0.46 -10.88
N LEU A 183 -22.19 -0.01 -10.13
CA LEU A 183 -22.68 0.70 -8.95
C LEU A 183 -21.58 0.90 -7.90
N GLY A 184 -20.78 -0.13 -7.62
CA GLY A 184 -19.64 -0.03 -6.71
C GLY A 184 -18.61 1.01 -7.14
N VAL A 185 -18.30 1.07 -8.44
CA VAL A 185 -17.41 2.10 -9.02
C VAL A 185 -17.99 3.50 -8.84
N LEU A 186 -19.30 3.69 -9.04
CA LEU A 186 -19.93 5.00 -8.83
C LEU A 186 -19.85 5.46 -7.37
N ILE A 187 -20.09 4.56 -6.41
CA ILE A 187 -19.98 4.86 -4.98
C ILE A 187 -18.53 5.19 -4.62
N LEU A 188 -17.56 4.39 -5.09
CA LEU A 188 -16.13 4.62 -4.86
C LEU A 188 -15.69 5.96 -5.45
N LEU A 189 -16.10 6.25 -6.69
CA LEU A 189 -15.77 7.50 -7.38
C LEU A 189 -16.37 8.70 -6.65
N MET A 190 -17.62 8.60 -6.18
CA MET A 190 -18.25 9.66 -5.39
C MET A 190 -17.46 9.95 -4.11
N ALA A 191 -17.12 8.93 -3.32
CA ALA A 191 -16.32 9.11 -2.10
C ALA A 191 -14.93 9.68 -2.40
N PHE A 192 -14.27 9.17 -3.45
CA PHE A 192 -12.96 9.62 -3.90
C PHE A 192 -12.96 11.08 -4.36
N MET A 193 -13.98 11.50 -5.10
CA MET A 193 -14.12 12.89 -5.56
C MET A 193 -14.51 13.83 -4.42
N ILE A 194 -15.33 13.39 -3.45
CA ILE A 194 -15.61 14.18 -2.23
C ILE A 194 -14.31 14.46 -1.47
N LEU A 195 -13.51 13.42 -1.24
CA LEU A 195 -12.21 13.55 -0.59
C LEU A 195 -11.29 14.50 -1.37
N THR A 196 -11.17 14.30 -2.69
CA THR A 196 -10.25 15.07 -3.52
C THR A 196 -10.65 16.54 -3.70
N LEU A 197 -11.95 16.85 -3.80
CA LEU A 197 -12.43 18.20 -4.09
C LEU A 197 -12.70 19.03 -2.84
N PHE A 198 -13.16 18.40 -1.75
CA PHE A 198 -13.54 19.13 -0.53
C PHE A 198 -12.54 18.97 0.62
N PHE A 199 -11.82 17.84 0.69
CA PHE A 199 -10.91 17.52 1.79
C PHE A 199 -9.55 17.00 1.30
N PRO A 200 -8.88 17.67 0.33
CA PRO A 200 -7.74 17.11 -0.39
C PRO A 200 -6.54 16.73 0.48
N ASP A 201 -6.41 17.36 1.66
CA ASP A 201 -5.26 17.23 2.57
C ASP A 201 -5.57 16.44 3.85
N ILE A 202 -6.82 16.01 4.08
CA ILE A 202 -7.25 15.45 5.37
C ILE A 202 -6.54 14.13 5.75
N LEU A 203 -6.07 13.38 4.75
CA LEU A 203 -5.33 12.12 4.95
C LEU A 203 -3.80 12.29 4.82
N GLY A 204 -3.33 13.50 4.55
CA GLY A 204 -1.91 13.83 4.41
C GLY A 204 -1.29 14.32 5.73
N ASP A 205 -0.01 14.72 5.66
CA ASP A 205 0.69 15.33 6.78
C ASP A 205 1.20 16.74 6.41
N PRO A 206 0.90 17.78 7.21
CA PRO A 206 1.28 19.16 6.91
C PRO A 206 2.80 19.35 6.83
N ASP A 207 3.61 18.57 7.55
CA ASP A 207 5.07 18.71 7.52
C ASP A 207 5.63 18.40 6.12
N ASN A 208 4.92 17.62 5.31
CA ASN A 208 5.34 17.32 3.94
C ASN A 208 5.13 18.49 2.95
N TYR A 209 4.55 19.60 3.39
CA TYR A 209 4.55 20.88 2.67
C TYR A 209 5.78 21.75 2.99
N THR A 210 6.68 21.28 3.85
CA THR A 210 7.99 21.90 4.06
C THR A 210 9.05 21.10 3.29
N PRO A 211 9.93 21.73 2.48
CA PRO A 211 11.01 21.02 1.80
C PRO A 211 11.90 20.24 2.77
N ALA A 212 12.43 19.10 2.30
CA ALA A 212 13.34 18.29 3.09
C ALA A 212 14.56 19.06 3.59
N ASN A 213 14.83 18.97 4.89
CA ASN A 213 16.02 19.47 5.54
C ASN A 213 16.73 18.31 6.27
N PRO A 214 17.90 17.84 5.76
CA PRO A 214 18.62 16.71 6.36
C PRO A 214 19.18 17.02 7.76
N LEU A 215 19.18 18.28 8.19
CA LEU A 215 19.70 18.72 9.49
C LEU A 215 18.59 18.99 10.53
N ASN A 216 17.31 18.90 10.15
CA ASN A 216 16.19 19.16 11.04
C ASN A 216 15.13 18.06 10.93
N THR A 217 15.11 17.15 11.90
CA THR A 217 14.08 16.12 12.01
C THR A 217 12.80 16.70 12.64
N PRO A 218 11.62 16.51 12.02
CA PRO A 218 10.35 16.87 12.64
C PRO A 218 10.16 16.19 14.00
N PRO A 219 9.51 16.85 14.98
CA PRO A 219 9.38 16.33 16.34
C PRO A 219 8.57 15.02 16.42
N HIS A 220 7.63 14.81 15.50
CA HIS A 220 6.73 13.65 15.48
C HIS A 220 6.70 12.96 14.11
N ILE A 221 7.86 12.52 13.62
CA ILE A 221 7.95 11.74 12.40
C ILE A 221 7.08 10.47 12.48
N LYS A 222 6.23 10.27 11.48
CA LYS A 222 5.36 9.11 11.31
C LYS A 222 5.16 8.82 9.82
N PRO A 223 4.88 7.57 9.44
CA PRO A 223 4.45 7.26 8.09
C PRO A 223 2.97 7.65 7.90
N GLU A 224 2.51 7.54 6.67
CA GLU A 224 1.12 7.74 6.29
C GLU A 224 0.19 6.75 7.00
N TRP A 225 -1.09 7.11 7.08
CA TRP A 225 -2.06 6.46 7.95
C TRP A 225 -2.16 4.94 7.72
N TYR A 226 -2.04 4.48 6.48
CA TYR A 226 -2.11 3.07 6.11
C TYR A 226 -0.92 2.23 6.59
N PHE A 227 0.15 2.85 7.10
CA PHE A 227 1.29 2.15 7.72
C PHE A 227 1.34 2.27 9.24
N LEU A 228 0.44 3.05 9.86
CA LEU A 228 0.51 3.34 11.29
C LEU A 228 0.39 2.09 12.18
N PHE A 229 -0.41 1.10 11.78
CA PHE A 229 -0.54 -0.15 12.54
C PHE A 229 0.80 -0.90 12.63
N ALA A 230 1.49 -1.02 11.49
CA ALA A 230 2.75 -1.73 11.37
C ALA A 230 3.88 -0.95 12.07
N TYR A 231 3.86 0.39 11.96
CA TYR A 231 4.75 1.28 12.68
C TYR A 231 4.58 1.20 14.21
N ALA A 232 3.35 1.07 14.70
CA ALA A 232 3.09 0.87 16.12
C ALA A 232 3.66 -0.47 16.62
N ILE A 233 3.51 -1.56 15.84
CA ILE A 233 4.09 -2.88 16.16
C ILE A 233 5.62 -2.79 16.23
N LEU A 234 6.26 -2.18 15.22
CA LEU A 234 7.72 -1.95 15.18
C LEU A 234 8.20 -1.26 16.47
N ARG A 235 7.52 -0.20 16.89
CA ARG A 235 7.87 0.60 18.06
C ARG A 235 7.57 -0.06 19.40
N SER A 236 6.73 -1.08 19.43
CA SER A 236 6.34 -1.76 20.66
C SER A 236 7.44 -2.68 21.19
N ILE A 237 8.46 -2.97 20.39
CA ILE A 237 9.57 -3.86 20.75
C ILE A 237 10.84 -3.02 20.99
N PRO A 238 11.39 -2.98 22.21
CA PRO A 238 12.59 -2.21 22.55
C PRO A 238 13.89 -2.90 22.09
N ASN A 239 13.90 -3.41 20.86
CA ASN A 239 15.06 -4.03 20.20
C ASN A 239 14.95 -3.79 18.69
N LYS A 240 16.00 -3.24 18.06
CA LYS A 240 15.97 -2.90 16.63
C LYS A 240 15.65 -4.10 15.74
N LEU A 241 16.36 -5.22 15.90
CA LEU A 241 16.13 -6.43 15.11
C LEU A 241 14.76 -7.04 15.40
N GLY A 242 14.39 -7.17 16.68
CA GLY A 242 13.09 -7.70 17.09
C GLY A 242 11.92 -6.88 16.54
N GLY A 243 12.02 -5.55 16.58
CA GLY A 243 11.03 -4.65 15.99
C GLY A 243 10.91 -4.82 14.47
N VAL A 244 12.04 -4.92 13.75
CA VAL A 244 12.04 -5.15 12.30
C VAL A 244 11.42 -6.50 11.95
N LEU A 245 11.75 -7.55 12.70
CA LEU A 245 11.15 -8.87 12.52
C LEU A 245 9.64 -8.84 12.76
N ALA A 246 9.18 -8.18 13.83
CA ALA A 246 7.75 -8.06 14.12
C ALA A 246 6.99 -7.24 13.09
N LEU A 247 7.61 -6.17 12.55
CA LEU A 247 7.05 -5.40 11.43
C LEU A 247 6.77 -6.31 10.23
N ILE A 248 7.76 -7.10 9.80
CA ILE A 248 7.62 -8.00 8.64
C ILE A 248 6.60 -9.10 8.96
N LEU A 249 6.69 -9.70 10.14
CA LEU A 249 5.78 -10.75 10.59
C LEU A 249 4.33 -10.26 10.71
N SER A 250 4.08 -8.98 10.99
CA SER A 250 2.72 -8.43 11.05
C SER A 250 1.94 -8.56 9.74
N ILE A 251 2.63 -8.71 8.62
CA ILE A 251 2.04 -8.93 7.29
C ILE A 251 2.21 -10.39 6.87
N VAL A 252 3.40 -10.98 7.09
CA VAL A 252 3.67 -12.38 6.74
C VAL A 252 2.79 -13.36 7.52
N ILE A 253 2.27 -12.98 8.70
CA ILE A 253 1.30 -13.79 9.45
C ILE A 253 0.06 -14.15 8.62
N LEU A 254 -0.32 -13.33 7.62
CA LEU A 254 -1.39 -13.65 6.69
C LEU A 254 -1.13 -14.98 5.94
N ALA A 255 0.13 -15.31 5.61
CA ALA A 255 0.48 -16.54 4.91
C ALA A 255 0.28 -17.79 5.79
N PHE A 256 0.27 -17.62 7.12
CA PHE A 256 0.02 -18.71 8.06
C PHE A 256 -1.48 -18.96 8.29
N MET A 257 -2.37 -18.07 7.84
CA MET A 257 -3.83 -18.22 8.03
C MET A 257 -4.40 -19.57 7.56
N PRO A 258 -4.04 -20.10 6.36
CA PRO A 258 -4.52 -21.42 5.94
C PRO A 258 -4.06 -22.55 6.86
N LEU A 259 -2.86 -22.45 7.44
CA LEU A 259 -2.28 -23.44 8.35
C LEU A 259 -2.90 -23.37 9.75
N LEU A 260 -3.32 -22.17 10.17
CA LEU A 260 -3.94 -21.92 11.47
C LEU A 260 -5.47 -22.15 11.47
N HIS A 261 -6.05 -22.53 10.32
CA HIS A 261 -7.48 -22.80 10.20
C HIS A 261 -7.85 -24.13 10.87
N THR A 262 -8.47 -24.06 12.05
CA THR A 262 -8.88 -25.25 12.82
C THR A 262 -10.36 -25.61 12.67
N SER A 263 -11.17 -24.69 12.17
CA SER A 263 -12.62 -24.92 12.06
C SER A 263 -12.92 -25.91 10.93
N LYS A 264 -14.03 -26.65 11.09
CA LYS A 264 -14.62 -27.44 10.00
C LYS A 264 -15.49 -26.59 9.06
N GLN A 265 -15.77 -25.35 9.44
CA GLN A 265 -16.55 -24.38 8.66
C GLN A 265 -15.64 -23.29 8.10
N ARG A 266 -15.67 -23.11 6.77
CA ARG A 266 -14.80 -22.17 6.05
C ARG A 266 -15.02 -20.71 6.49
N ALA A 267 -16.24 -20.20 6.35
CA ALA A 267 -16.58 -18.80 6.66
C ALA A 267 -16.91 -18.59 8.14
N LEU A 268 -16.73 -17.36 8.63
CA LEU A 268 -17.13 -16.98 9.99
C LEU A 268 -18.65 -16.82 10.14
N THR A 269 -19.43 -16.76 9.05
CA THR A 269 -20.88 -16.50 9.02
C THR A 269 -21.70 -17.35 10.01
N PHE A 270 -21.30 -18.59 10.27
CA PHE A 270 -21.98 -19.49 11.21
C PHE A 270 -21.15 -19.82 12.46
N ARG A 271 -20.20 -18.95 12.82
CA ARG A 271 -19.25 -19.13 13.92
C ARG A 271 -19.30 -17.95 14.89
N PRO A 272 -20.34 -17.79 15.74
CA PRO A 272 -20.55 -16.59 16.54
C PRO A 272 -19.37 -16.23 17.45
N ILE A 273 -18.76 -17.23 18.10
CA ILE A 273 -17.60 -17.02 18.98
C ILE A 273 -16.40 -16.48 18.19
N THR A 274 -16.20 -16.95 16.95
CA THR A 274 -15.11 -16.43 16.12
C THR A 274 -15.45 -15.04 15.57
N GLN A 275 -16.71 -14.77 15.21
CA GLN A 275 -17.12 -13.43 14.76
C GLN A 275 -16.82 -12.33 15.78
N THR A 276 -16.95 -12.60 17.07
CA THR A 276 -16.64 -11.58 18.11
C THR A 276 -15.14 -11.31 18.28
N MET A 277 -14.27 -12.18 17.76
CA MET A 277 -12.82 -12.02 17.83
C MET A 277 -12.21 -11.28 16.63
N TYR A 278 -12.99 -11.05 15.56
CA TYR A 278 -12.57 -10.40 14.31
C TYR A 278 -13.40 -9.15 14.05
#